data_AF-I4AFN9-F1
#
_entry.id   AF-I4AFN9-F1
#
_cell.length_a   1.000
_cell.length_b   1.000
_cell.length_c   1.000
_cell.angle_alpha   90.00
_cell.angle_beta   90.00
_cell.angle_gamma   90.00
#
_symmetry.space_group_name_H-M   'P 1'
#
loop_
_entity.id
_entity.type
_entity.pdbx_description
1 polymer ?
#
loop_
_entity_poly.entity_id
_entity_poly.type
_entity_poly.pdbx_seq_one_letter_code
_entity_poly.pdbx_strand_id
1 'polypeptide(L)'
;MKIYLIIVLLFVTNISFAQEQINKEKLETAKKTIQLIEKKDYEGVKNIFPNSISKNLPEDALKYYVDLGSKFISEFGIPKDESLTTKVNMISTESGTILSNSIIFPFPATKDKSTIPQRVIEIGFIEKYGDKKIVSLSVYQLQQPQISTNIKYLDKLEFGTDSISNWRIYYSKGNLKNKNHDVFAVSGDLEKMKSFEIETKITELFKELSKAPIKDKSYPNDIIRFKEKPEYISFTWQYKNNSIFYKIQMIINKEKDVDEPLNDFVIVSTSKFANQPTIYYVEKNKINKIVKSLTELSNKDWKEYYEKRP
;
A
#
# COMPACT_ATOMS: atom_id res chain seq x y z
N MET A 1 -18.16 11.13 28.71
CA MET A 1 -18.24 10.35 27.45
C MET A 1 -17.03 10.73 26.59
N LYS A 2 -15.97 9.92 26.59
CA LYS A 2 -14.70 10.22 25.90
C LYS A 2 -14.76 9.61 24.49
N ILE A 3 -14.69 10.45 23.46
CA ILE A 3 -14.66 10.04 22.05
C ILE A 3 -13.23 9.59 21.75
N TYR A 4 -13.04 8.30 21.45
CA TYR A 4 -11.75 7.75 21.05
C TYR A 4 -11.41 8.16 19.61
N LEU A 5 -10.18 8.66 19.47
CA LEU A 5 -9.52 9.02 18.22
C LEU A 5 -9.36 7.76 17.35
N ILE A 6 -10.03 7.71 16.20
CA ILE A 6 -9.88 6.62 15.23
C ILE A 6 -8.65 6.92 14.38
N ILE A 7 -7.59 6.13 14.56
CA ILE A 7 -6.46 6.06 13.63
C ILE A 7 -6.82 5.01 12.58
N VAL A 8 -7.00 5.43 11.33
CA VAL A 8 -7.34 4.55 10.21
C VAL A 8 -6.04 4.00 9.61
N LEU A 9 -5.83 2.68 9.71
CA LEU A 9 -4.81 1.97 8.91
C LEU A 9 -5.39 1.65 7.53
N LEU A 10 -4.66 1.99 6.46
CA LEU A 10 -5.03 1.67 5.08
C LEU A 10 -4.18 0.49 4.58
N PHE A 11 -4.80 -0.68 4.43
CA PHE A 11 -4.31 -1.69 3.48
C PHE A 11 -5.04 -1.45 2.15
N VAL A 12 -4.35 -1.52 1.01
CA VAL A 12 -5.00 -1.51 -0.30
C VAL A 12 -4.71 -2.85 -0.95
N THR A 13 -5.65 -3.80 -0.84
CA THR A 13 -5.65 -4.98 -1.68
C THR A 13 -6.52 -4.70 -2.91
N ASN A 14 -5.93 -4.85 -4.10
CA ASN A 14 -6.66 -4.74 -5.36
C ASN A 14 -7.44 -6.04 -5.58
N ILE A 15 -8.70 -6.08 -5.14
CA ILE A 15 -9.64 -7.10 -5.60
C ILE A 15 -10.63 -6.40 -6.53
N SER A 16 -10.51 -6.67 -7.82
CA SER A 16 -11.50 -6.24 -8.82
C SER A 16 -12.78 -7.06 -8.63
N PHE A 17 -13.65 -6.60 -7.73
CA PHE A 17 -15.06 -6.97 -7.77
C PHE A 17 -15.75 -6.28 -8.94
N ALA A 18 -16.87 -6.87 -9.38
CA ALA A 18 -17.72 -6.40 -10.48
C ALA A 18 -17.85 -4.87 -10.51
N GLN A 19 -17.76 -4.30 -11.72
CA GLN A 19 -17.83 -2.86 -11.97
C GLN A 19 -19.14 -2.31 -11.40
N GLU A 20 -19.08 -1.72 -10.20
CA GLU A 20 -20.22 -1.05 -9.59
C GLU A 20 -20.64 0.07 -10.54
N GLN A 21 -21.90 0.05 -10.95
CA GLN A 21 -22.46 1.10 -11.80
C GLN A 21 -22.20 2.45 -11.10
N ILE A 22 -21.58 3.38 -11.81
CA ILE A 22 -21.17 4.66 -11.23
C ILE A 22 -22.41 5.35 -10.65
N ASN A 23 -22.47 5.45 -9.33
CA ASN A 23 -23.49 6.22 -8.63
C ASN A 23 -23.37 7.69 -9.06
N LYS A 24 -24.50 8.28 -9.48
CA LYS A 24 -24.57 9.64 -10.02
C LYS A 24 -24.05 10.68 -9.02
N GLU A 25 -24.34 10.53 -7.74
CA GLU A 25 -23.93 11.45 -6.68
C GLU A 25 -22.42 11.37 -6.42
N LYS A 26 -21.84 10.16 -6.40
CA LYS A 26 -20.38 9.98 -6.34
C LYS A 26 -19.69 10.65 -7.54
N LEU A 27 -20.25 10.49 -8.73
CA LEU A 27 -19.72 11.10 -9.96
C LEU A 27 -19.78 12.63 -9.92
N GLU A 28 -20.87 13.21 -9.46
CA GLU A 28 -21.01 14.67 -9.32
C GLU A 28 -19.96 15.22 -8.34
N THR A 29 -19.76 14.57 -7.19
CA THR A 29 -18.73 14.95 -6.22
C THR A 29 -17.31 14.80 -6.79
N ALA A 30 -17.04 13.71 -7.51
CA ALA A 30 -15.76 13.49 -8.15
C ALA A 30 -15.47 14.55 -9.23
N LYS A 31 -16.46 14.88 -10.07
CA LYS A 31 -16.35 15.97 -11.06
C LYS A 31 -16.13 17.33 -10.42
N LYS A 32 -16.85 17.64 -9.34
CA LYS A 32 -16.63 18.86 -8.56
C LYS A 32 -15.19 18.91 -8.03
N THR A 33 -14.66 17.79 -7.54
CA THR A 33 -13.27 17.70 -7.07
C THR A 33 -12.28 17.97 -8.21
N ILE A 34 -12.52 17.40 -9.40
CA ILE A 34 -11.69 17.67 -10.59
C ILE A 34 -11.71 19.15 -10.98
N GLN A 35 -12.87 19.80 -10.94
CA GLN A 35 -12.98 21.24 -11.22
C GLN A 35 -12.21 22.11 -10.21
N LEU A 36 -12.16 21.70 -8.94
CA LEU A 36 -11.38 22.39 -7.92
C LEU A 36 -9.88 22.17 -8.13
N ILE A 37 -9.47 20.95 -8.51
CA ILE A 37 -8.09 20.64 -8.88
C ILE A 37 -7.65 21.46 -10.09
N GLU A 38 -8.48 21.53 -11.14
CA GLU A 38 -8.23 22.33 -12.34
C GLU A 38 -7.95 23.80 -11.98
N LYS A 39 -8.76 24.37 -11.07
CA LYS A 39 -8.62 25.76 -10.59
C LYS A 39 -7.54 25.97 -9.54
N LYS A 40 -6.85 24.91 -9.12
CA LYS A 40 -5.93 24.91 -7.97
C LYS A 40 -6.55 25.46 -6.68
N ASP A 41 -7.83 25.20 -6.46
CA ASP A 41 -8.55 25.60 -5.24
C ASP A 41 -8.25 24.61 -4.10
N TYR A 42 -7.10 24.79 -3.45
CA TYR A 42 -6.63 23.89 -2.39
C TYR A 42 -7.62 23.79 -1.22
N GLU A 43 -8.17 24.92 -0.77
CA GLU A 43 -9.16 24.94 0.33
C GLU A 43 -10.48 24.31 -0.11
N GLY A 44 -10.92 24.55 -1.34
CA GLY A 44 -12.07 23.85 -1.92
C GLY A 44 -11.88 22.34 -1.90
N VAL A 45 -10.73 21.83 -2.37
CA VAL A 45 -10.43 20.38 -2.36
C VAL A 45 -10.40 19.85 -0.92
N LYS A 46 -9.74 20.55 0.00
CA LYS A 46 -9.69 20.19 1.43
C LYS A 46 -11.08 20.09 2.06
N ASN A 47 -11.99 20.98 1.69
CA ASN A 47 -13.36 21.04 2.22
C ASN A 47 -14.29 19.94 1.67
N ILE A 48 -13.91 19.25 0.60
CA ILE A 48 -14.62 18.04 0.13
C ILE A 48 -14.36 16.86 1.06
N PHE A 49 -13.24 16.83 1.78
CA PHE A 49 -13.01 15.78 2.78
C PHE A 49 -13.94 15.94 3.99
N PRO A 50 -14.29 14.84 4.69
CA PRO A 50 -14.89 14.90 6.02
C PRO A 50 -14.00 15.66 7.00
N ASN A 51 -14.59 16.38 7.95
CA ASN A 51 -13.86 17.12 8.99
C ASN A 51 -12.88 16.26 9.81
N SER A 52 -13.16 14.96 9.95
CA SER A 52 -12.28 14.02 10.64
C SER A 52 -10.98 13.73 9.87
N ILE A 53 -10.98 13.93 8.54
CA ILE A 53 -9.84 13.74 7.66
C ILE A 53 -9.16 15.08 7.37
N SER A 54 -9.93 16.11 7.00
CA SER A 54 -9.40 17.40 6.55
C SER A 54 -8.52 18.11 7.59
N LYS A 55 -8.79 17.91 8.89
CA LYS A 55 -8.00 18.48 9.99
C LYS A 55 -6.57 17.93 10.08
N ASN A 56 -6.36 16.71 9.63
CA ASN A 56 -5.08 16.01 9.73
C ASN A 56 -4.37 15.87 8.38
N LEU A 57 -4.94 16.47 7.32
CA LEU A 57 -4.40 16.38 5.98
C LEU A 57 -3.14 17.26 5.89
N PRO A 58 -1.95 16.70 5.57
CA PRO A 58 -0.75 17.50 5.42
C PRO A 58 -0.89 18.48 4.26
N GLU A 59 -0.66 19.76 4.52
CA GLU A 59 -0.86 20.82 3.53
C GLU A 59 0.03 20.64 2.29
N ASP A 60 1.29 20.25 2.48
CA ASP A 60 2.24 20.00 1.38
C ASP A 60 1.79 18.83 0.50
N ALA A 61 1.22 17.78 1.10
CA ALA A 61 0.72 16.63 0.34
C ALA A 61 -0.50 17.01 -0.51
N LEU A 62 -1.43 17.77 0.07
CA LEU A 62 -2.59 18.28 -0.67
C LEU A 62 -2.16 19.17 -1.84
N LYS A 63 -1.27 20.13 -1.60
CA LYS A 63 -0.74 21.02 -2.65
C LYS A 63 -0.11 20.22 -3.78
N TYR A 64 0.76 19.26 -3.44
CA TYR A 64 1.40 18.38 -4.42
C TYR A 64 0.39 17.64 -5.32
N TYR A 65 -0.63 17.01 -4.75
CA TYR A 65 -1.63 16.28 -5.54
C TYR A 65 -2.49 17.22 -6.39
N VAL A 66 -2.88 18.37 -5.86
CA VAL A 66 -3.67 19.37 -6.60
C VAL A 66 -2.84 19.94 -7.76
N ASP A 67 -1.58 20.29 -7.55
CA ASP A 67 -0.72 20.82 -8.61
C ASP A 67 -0.44 19.78 -9.70
N LEU A 68 -0.17 18.53 -9.31
CA LEU A 68 0.05 17.46 -10.28
C LEU A 68 -1.22 17.15 -11.08
N GLY A 69 -2.38 17.09 -10.41
CA GLY A 69 -3.66 16.87 -11.08
C GLY A 69 -4.01 18.01 -12.03
N SER A 70 -3.81 19.26 -11.59
CA SER A 70 -3.99 20.46 -12.41
C SER A 70 -3.11 20.41 -13.66
N LYS A 71 -1.85 19.96 -13.53
CA LYS A 71 -0.95 19.74 -14.67
C LYS A 71 -1.53 18.74 -15.66
N PHE A 72 -2.00 17.57 -15.21
CA PHE A 72 -2.60 16.56 -16.09
C PHE A 72 -3.83 17.11 -16.83
N ILE A 73 -4.71 17.83 -16.12
CA ILE A 73 -5.91 18.43 -16.70
C ILE A 73 -5.53 19.51 -17.73
N SER A 74 -4.55 20.35 -17.43
CA SER A 74 -4.11 21.40 -18.36
C SER A 74 -3.49 20.85 -19.65
N GLU A 75 -2.84 19.68 -19.58
CA GLU A 75 -2.14 19.09 -20.71
C GLU A 75 -3.08 18.31 -21.65
N PHE A 76 -4.11 17.67 -21.10
CA PHE A 76 -4.96 16.70 -21.82
C PHE A 76 -6.45 17.00 -21.80
N GLY A 77 -6.90 17.97 -20.98
CA GLY A 77 -8.30 18.17 -20.67
C GLY A 77 -8.85 17.14 -19.69
N ILE A 78 -10.07 17.38 -19.19
CA ILE A 78 -10.77 16.44 -18.30
C ILE A 78 -11.24 15.23 -19.13
N PRO A 79 -10.98 13.99 -18.69
CA PRO A 79 -11.46 12.78 -19.36
C PRO A 79 -12.99 12.75 -19.46
N LYS A 80 -13.53 12.21 -20.56
CA LYS A 80 -14.98 12.06 -20.76
C LYS A 80 -15.54 10.97 -19.85
N ASP A 81 -16.82 11.09 -19.51
CA ASP A 81 -17.52 10.13 -18.64
C ASP A 81 -17.38 8.67 -19.11
N GLU A 82 -17.39 8.42 -20.42
CA GLU A 82 -17.29 7.06 -20.98
C GLU A 82 -15.93 6.40 -20.71
N SER A 83 -14.90 7.20 -20.42
CA SER A 83 -13.55 6.71 -20.12
C SER A 83 -13.30 6.44 -18.63
N LEU A 84 -14.23 6.86 -17.76
CA LEU A 84 -14.07 6.71 -16.32
C LEU A 84 -14.29 5.26 -15.90
N THR A 85 -13.46 4.79 -14.97
CA THR A 85 -13.59 3.45 -14.40
C THR A 85 -13.79 3.52 -12.89
N THR A 86 -14.37 2.47 -12.33
CA THR A 86 -14.54 2.32 -10.88
C THR A 86 -13.64 1.21 -10.37
N LYS A 87 -13.22 1.38 -9.11
CA LYS A 87 -12.39 0.41 -8.41
C LYS A 87 -12.86 0.30 -6.97
N VAL A 88 -13.02 -0.93 -6.50
CA VAL A 88 -13.27 -1.20 -5.08
C VAL A 88 -11.94 -1.59 -4.44
N ASN A 89 -11.51 -0.79 -3.47
CA ASN A 89 -10.36 -1.04 -2.63
C ASN A 89 -10.86 -1.60 -1.28
N MET A 90 -10.28 -2.70 -0.81
CA MET A 90 -10.55 -3.18 0.55
C MET A 90 -9.50 -2.64 1.51
N ILE A 91 -9.97 -2.01 2.57
CA ILE A 91 -9.18 -1.38 3.62
C ILE A 91 -9.37 -2.19 4.91
N SER A 92 -8.34 -2.91 5.33
CA SER A 92 -8.35 -3.62 6.62
C SER A 92 -8.05 -2.66 7.76
N THR A 93 -8.96 -2.55 8.73
CA THR A 93 -8.81 -1.79 9.98
C THR A 93 -8.93 -2.73 11.18
N GLU A 94 -8.56 -2.24 12.37
CA GLU A 94 -8.74 -2.99 13.64
C GLU A 94 -10.20 -3.40 13.90
N SER A 95 -11.16 -2.64 13.34
CA SER A 95 -12.59 -2.87 13.49
C SER A 95 -13.22 -3.69 12.36
N GLY A 96 -12.43 -4.19 11.40
CA GLY A 96 -12.91 -4.98 10.26
C GLY A 96 -12.45 -4.44 8.91
N THR A 97 -13.13 -4.84 7.84
CA THR A 97 -12.82 -4.39 6.47
C THR A 97 -13.76 -3.25 6.07
N ILE A 98 -13.20 -2.13 5.63
CA ILE A 98 -13.92 -1.03 5.00
C ILE A 98 -13.76 -1.16 3.48
N LEU A 99 -14.88 -1.07 2.75
CA LEU A 99 -14.85 -0.98 1.30
C LEU A 99 -14.74 0.48 0.89
N SER A 100 -13.75 0.79 0.05
CA SER A 100 -13.63 2.10 -0.59
C SER A 100 -13.87 2.00 -2.08
N ASN A 101 -14.88 2.73 -2.55
CA ASN A 101 -15.21 2.79 -3.96
C ASN A 101 -14.55 4.03 -4.54
N SER A 102 -13.81 3.88 -5.61
CA SER A 102 -13.04 4.97 -6.23
C SER A 102 -13.47 5.18 -7.67
N ILE A 103 -13.52 6.45 -8.08
CA ILE A 103 -13.71 6.86 -9.48
C ILE A 103 -12.34 7.26 -10.02
N ILE A 104 -11.99 6.70 -11.19
CA ILE A 104 -10.70 6.85 -11.83
C ILE A 104 -10.87 7.73 -13.07
N PHE A 105 -10.09 8.81 -13.13
CA PHE A 105 -9.95 9.70 -14.28
C PHE A 105 -8.64 9.36 -14.99
N PRO A 106 -8.68 8.63 -16.12
CA PRO A 106 -7.48 8.26 -16.86
C PRO A 106 -7.03 9.36 -17.81
N PHE A 107 -5.74 9.62 -17.84
CA PHE A 107 -5.09 10.56 -18.74
C PHE A 107 -4.04 9.82 -19.59
N PRO A 108 -3.88 10.19 -20.87
CA PRO A 108 -2.91 9.54 -21.74
C PRO A 108 -1.47 9.86 -21.33
N ALA A 109 -0.54 8.98 -21.74
CA ALA A 109 0.89 9.10 -21.49
C ALA A 109 1.53 10.28 -22.25
N THR A 110 1.03 10.54 -23.44
CA THR A 110 1.51 11.56 -24.37
C THR A 110 0.30 12.18 -25.05
N LYS A 111 0.47 13.36 -25.67
CA LYS A 111 -0.61 13.98 -26.47
C LYS A 111 -0.99 13.09 -27.65
N ASP A 112 -0.03 12.32 -28.16
CA ASP A 112 -0.27 11.20 -29.03
C ASP A 112 -0.89 10.05 -28.24
N LYS A 113 -2.11 9.68 -28.60
CA LYS A 113 -3.04 8.84 -27.85
C LYS A 113 -2.62 7.36 -27.82
N SER A 114 -1.44 7.04 -27.30
CA SER A 114 -1.08 5.64 -27.04
C SER A 114 -2.13 5.02 -26.12
N THR A 115 -2.58 3.82 -26.46
CA THR A 115 -3.83 3.18 -25.99
C THR A 115 -3.87 2.80 -24.51
N ILE A 116 -2.83 3.09 -23.72
CA ILE A 116 -2.78 2.77 -22.30
C ILE A 116 -2.64 4.08 -21.49
N PRO A 117 -3.62 4.43 -20.63
CA PRO A 117 -3.49 5.59 -19.76
C PRO A 117 -2.35 5.36 -18.78
N GLN A 118 -1.37 6.26 -18.81
CA GLN A 118 -0.26 6.23 -17.89
C GLN A 118 -0.41 7.28 -16.79
N ARG A 119 -1.50 8.03 -16.72
CA ARG A 119 -1.70 9.06 -15.70
C ARG A 119 -3.09 8.93 -15.15
N VAL A 120 -3.25 9.09 -13.85
CA VAL A 120 -4.51 8.83 -13.16
C VAL A 120 -4.73 9.88 -12.08
N ILE A 121 -5.96 10.37 -11.99
CA ILE A 121 -6.53 10.95 -10.77
C ILE A 121 -7.57 9.95 -10.24
N GLU A 122 -7.37 9.45 -9.02
CA GLU A 122 -8.28 8.51 -8.34
C GLU A 122 -8.90 9.21 -7.14
N ILE A 123 -10.24 9.19 -7.06
CA ILE A 123 -11.03 9.83 -6.00
C ILE A 123 -11.82 8.75 -5.28
N GLY A 124 -11.54 8.53 -4.00
CA GLY A 124 -12.15 7.47 -3.20
C GLY A 124 -13.26 7.94 -2.27
N PHE A 125 -14.23 7.07 -2.07
CA PHE A 125 -15.39 7.22 -1.21
C PHE A 125 -15.48 6.02 -0.27
N ILE A 126 -16.10 6.19 0.90
CA ILE A 126 -16.55 5.08 1.76
C ILE A 126 -17.95 5.39 2.24
N GLU A 127 -18.75 4.33 2.43
CA GLU A 127 -20.17 4.43 2.79
C GLU A 127 -20.42 5.30 4.02
N LYS A 128 -19.56 5.19 5.05
CA LYS A 128 -19.67 5.94 6.32
C LYS A 128 -19.78 7.46 6.14
N TYR A 129 -19.14 8.03 5.11
CA TYR A 129 -19.14 9.48 4.88
C TYR A 129 -20.10 9.91 3.76
N GLY A 130 -20.80 8.97 3.14
CA GLY A 130 -21.71 9.19 2.02
C GLY A 130 -21.01 9.62 0.73
N ASP A 131 -21.82 9.89 -0.29
CA ASP A 131 -21.35 10.11 -1.67
C ASP A 131 -20.96 11.57 -1.97
N LYS A 132 -21.21 12.48 -1.02
CA LYS A 132 -20.87 13.91 -1.10
C LYS A 132 -19.48 14.25 -0.54
N LYS A 133 -18.75 13.27 -0.01
CA LYS A 133 -17.48 13.46 0.69
C LYS A 133 -16.45 12.44 0.21
N ILE A 134 -15.26 12.93 -0.13
CA ILE A 134 -14.15 12.07 -0.56
C ILE A 134 -13.29 11.70 0.65
N VAL A 135 -12.72 10.51 0.66
CA VAL A 135 -11.79 10.06 1.70
C VAL A 135 -10.35 9.92 1.21
N SER A 136 -10.14 9.88 -0.10
CA SER A 136 -8.83 9.83 -0.71
C SER A 136 -8.79 10.59 -2.02
N LEU A 137 -7.61 11.17 -2.29
CA LEU A 137 -7.22 11.75 -3.56
C LEU A 137 -5.82 11.21 -3.87
N SER A 138 -5.68 10.51 -4.98
CA SER A 138 -4.40 10.02 -5.47
C SER A 138 -4.17 10.53 -6.88
N VAL A 139 -3.00 11.10 -7.14
CA VAL A 139 -2.59 11.52 -8.48
C VAL A 139 -1.24 10.90 -8.80
N TYR A 140 -1.17 10.09 -9.85
CA TYR A 140 0.05 9.36 -10.19
C TYR A 140 0.22 9.15 -11.69
N GLN A 141 1.48 9.00 -12.11
CA GLN A 141 1.87 8.56 -13.44
C GLN A 141 2.45 7.13 -13.36
N LEU A 142 1.88 6.20 -14.12
CA LEU A 142 2.22 4.79 -14.25
C LEU A 142 3.57 4.53 -14.98
N GLN A 143 4.31 5.55 -15.44
CA GLN A 143 5.73 5.47 -15.88
C GLN A 143 6.50 6.78 -15.55
N GLN A 144 7.75 6.66 -15.09
CA GLN A 144 8.43 7.51 -14.08
C GLN A 144 9.21 8.79 -14.57
N PRO A 145 9.68 9.73 -13.70
CA PRO A 145 10.83 9.56 -12.79
C PRO A 145 10.64 10.08 -11.34
N GLN A 146 11.50 9.55 -10.46
CA GLN A 146 11.76 9.90 -9.06
C GLN A 146 11.35 11.32 -8.66
N ILE A 147 10.32 11.41 -7.81
CA ILE A 147 10.20 12.57 -6.94
C ILE A 147 11.11 12.29 -5.77
N SER A 148 12.24 13.01 -5.77
CA SER A 148 13.00 13.38 -4.58
C SER A 148 12.04 14.02 -3.58
N THR A 149 11.27 13.20 -2.90
CA THR A 149 10.86 13.52 -1.54
C THR A 149 12.14 13.46 -0.73
N ASN A 150 12.40 14.44 0.14
CA ASN A 150 13.44 14.37 1.17
C ASN A 150 13.13 13.25 2.18
N ILE A 151 12.83 12.03 1.70
CA ILE A 151 12.79 10.83 2.52
C ILE A 151 14.25 10.49 2.75
N LYS A 152 14.70 10.78 3.97
CA LYS A 152 16.01 10.33 4.43
C LYS A 152 16.05 8.82 4.25
N TYR A 153 16.87 8.35 3.31
CA TYR A 153 17.13 6.92 3.16
C TYR A 153 17.59 6.38 4.50
N LEU A 154 17.19 5.16 4.79
CA LEU A 154 17.81 4.44 5.88
C LEU A 154 19.27 4.17 5.48
N ASP A 155 20.18 4.69 6.27
CA ASP A 155 21.61 4.35 6.18
C ASP A 155 21.84 2.91 6.63
N LYS A 156 20.99 2.42 7.54
CA LYS A 156 20.97 1.06 8.06
C LYS A 156 19.55 0.56 8.28
N LEU A 157 19.34 -0.75 8.08
CA LEU A 157 18.07 -1.42 8.35
C LEU A 157 17.97 -1.80 9.83
N GLU A 158 17.91 -0.79 10.70
CA GLU A 158 17.89 -0.97 12.15
C GLU A 158 16.47 -0.80 12.71
N PHE A 159 15.96 -1.89 13.31
CA PHE A 159 14.59 -1.99 13.79
C PHE A 159 14.57 -2.64 15.18
N GLY A 160 13.62 -2.22 16.01
CA GLY A 160 13.32 -2.83 17.31
C GLY A 160 11.90 -3.36 17.39
N THR A 161 11.59 -4.15 18.42
CA THR A 161 10.25 -4.73 18.66
C THR A 161 9.46 -3.99 19.75
N ASP A 162 10.13 -3.38 20.73
CA ASP A 162 9.53 -2.83 21.96
C ASP A 162 8.41 -1.80 21.74
N SER A 163 8.41 -1.14 20.59
CA SER A 163 7.46 -0.07 20.25
C SER A 163 6.51 -0.42 19.10
N ILE A 164 6.46 -1.68 18.67
CA ILE A 164 5.54 -2.11 17.61
C ILE A 164 4.09 -1.91 18.10
N SER A 165 3.31 -1.14 17.35
CA SER A 165 1.88 -0.94 17.62
C SER A 165 1.05 -2.04 16.99
N ASN A 166 1.39 -2.41 15.76
CA ASN A 166 0.73 -3.48 15.01
C ASN A 166 1.73 -4.18 14.11
N TRP A 167 1.42 -5.44 13.82
CA TRP A 167 2.16 -6.25 12.88
C TRP A 167 1.23 -7.23 12.17
N ARG A 168 1.67 -7.72 11.01
CA ARG A 168 0.98 -8.75 10.25
C ARG A 168 1.97 -9.62 9.50
N ILE A 169 1.80 -10.93 9.62
CA ILE A 169 2.42 -11.94 8.74
C ILE A 169 1.39 -12.28 7.68
N TYR A 170 1.79 -12.22 6.42
CA TYR A 170 0.96 -12.63 5.29
C TYR A 170 1.75 -13.61 4.43
N TYR A 171 1.12 -14.73 4.11
CA TYR A 171 1.65 -15.76 3.22
C TYR A 171 0.68 -16.00 2.07
N SER A 172 1.23 -16.10 0.86
CA SER A 172 0.51 -16.60 -0.31
C SER A 172 1.34 -17.70 -0.94
N LYS A 173 0.68 -18.81 -1.22
CA LYS A 173 1.25 -19.98 -1.86
C LYS A 173 1.55 -19.80 -3.34
N GLY A 174 1.03 -18.74 -3.95
CA GLY A 174 1.19 -18.52 -5.39
C GLY A 174 0.46 -19.58 -6.22
N ASN A 175 1.05 -19.99 -7.33
CA ASN A 175 0.51 -21.04 -8.20
C ASN A 175 0.90 -22.46 -7.75
N LEU A 176 1.79 -22.60 -6.76
CA LEU A 176 2.23 -23.90 -6.23
C LEU A 176 1.12 -24.63 -5.46
N LYS A 177 1.18 -25.98 -5.42
CA LYS A 177 0.31 -26.86 -4.61
C LYS A 177 1.05 -27.49 -3.41
N ASN A 178 1.32 -26.71 -2.36
CA ASN A 178 1.73 -27.13 -1.02
C ASN A 178 0.57 -27.50 -0.04
N LYS A 179 0.89 -28.21 1.06
CA LYS A 179 -0.07 -28.94 1.92
C LYS A 179 -0.77 -28.15 3.04
N ASN A 180 -0.28 -26.97 3.44
CA ASN A 180 -0.79 -26.21 4.58
C ASN A 180 -1.23 -24.80 4.14
N HIS A 181 -2.53 -24.63 3.86
CA HIS A 181 -3.23 -23.39 3.46
C HIS A 181 -2.76 -22.69 2.17
N ASP A 182 -3.72 -22.27 1.33
CA ASP A 182 -3.43 -21.58 0.06
C ASP A 182 -3.02 -20.11 0.26
N VAL A 183 -3.62 -19.45 1.26
CA VAL A 183 -3.32 -18.09 1.68
C VAL A 183 -3.62 -18.01 3.17
N PHE A 184 -2.78 -17.31 3.94
CA PHE A 184 -3.09 -16.99 5.31
C PHE A 184 -2.52 -15.64 5.74
N ALA A 185 -3.12 -15.10 6.79
CA ALA A 185 -2.61 -13.94 7.50
C ALA A 185 -2.80 -14.12 9.00
N VAL A 186 -1.87 -13.56 9.77
CA VAL A 186 -1.93 -13.46 11.22
C VAL A 186 -1.46 -12.08 11.62
N SER A 187 -2.21 -11.40 12.48
CA SER A 187 -1.90 -10.05 12.91
C SER A 187 -2.09 -9.86 14.41
N GLY A 188 -1.44 -8.83 14.92
CA GLY A 188 -1.58 -8.46 16.31
C GLY A 188 -0.79 -7.23 16.70
N ASP A 189 -0.76 -6.99 18.00
CA ASP A 189 0.08 -6.02 18.67
C ASP A 189 1.27 -6.73 19.35
N LEU A 190 2.07 -5.98 20.11
CA LEU A 190 3.23 -6.53 20.83
C LEU A 190 2.84 -7.67 21.78
N GLU A 191 1.69 -7.58 22.45
CA GLU A 191 1.23 -8.62 23.39
C GLU A 191 0.90 -9.93 22.64
N LYS A 192 0.24 -9.83 21.48
CA LYS A 192 0.04 -11.00 20.61
C LYS A 192 1.34 -11.57 20.06
N MET A 193 2.34 -10.73 19.79
CA MET A 193 3.66 -11.19 19.35
C MET A 193 4.33 -12.09 20.39
N LYS A 194 4.18 -11.73 21.67
CA LYS A 194 4.64 -12.52 22.83
C LYS A 194 3.83 -13.79 22.98
N SER A 195 2.50 -13.71 22.97
CA SER A 195 1.63 -14.89 23.14
C SER A 195 1.78 -15.91 22.03
N PHE A 196 2.13 -15.48 20.81
CA PHE A 196 2.40 -16.40 19.69
C PHE A 196 3.83 -16.94 19.67
N GLU A 197 4.66 -16.54 20.64
CA GLU A 197 6.06 -16.94 20.80
C GLU A 197 6.90 -16.61 19.55
N ILE A 198 6.66 -15.43 18.95
CA ILE A 198 7.41 -14.98 17.77
C ILE A 198 8.28 -13.75 18.02
N GLU A 199 8.14 -13.09 19.18
CA GLU A 199 8.91 -11.88 19.51
C GLU A 199 10.42 -12.09 19.40
N THR A 200 10.95 -13.18 19.98
CA THR A 200 12.38 -13.51 19.90
C THR A 200 12.83 -13.69 18.44
N LYS A 201 12.02 -14.37 17.63
CA LYS A 201 12.33 -14.64 16.21
C LYS A 201 12.33 -13.36 15.39
N ILE A 202 11.37 -12.46 15.62
CA ILE A 202 11.32 -11.14 14.95
C ILE A 202 12.48 -10.26 15.41
N THR A 203 12.82 -10.27 16.69
CA THR A 203 13.97 -9.55 17.25
C THR A 203 15.28 -10.01 16.62
N GLU A 204 15.47 -11.33 16.48
CA GLU A 204 16.64 -11.89 15.80
C GLU A 204 16.68 -11.51 14.32
N LEU A 205 15.53 -11.57 13.63
CA LEU A 205 15.41 -11.14 12.24
C LEU A 205 15.86 -9.67 12.08
N PHE A 206 15.41 -8.76 12.95
CA PHE A 206 15.83 -7.36 12.92
C PHE A 206 17.32 -7.16 13.23
N LYS A 207 17.87 -7.91 14.18
CA LYS A 207 19.32 -7.90 14.47
C LYS A 207 20.17 -8.40 13.31
N GLU A 208 19.65 -9.30 12.48
CA GLU A 208 20.35 -9.77 11.28
C GLU A 208 20.17 -8.78 10.13
N LEU A 209 19.01 -8.12 9.99
CA LEU A 209 18.80 -7.06 9.00
C LEU A 209 19.74 -5.88 9.21
N SER A 210 20.01 -5.49 10.45
CA SER A 210 20.88 -4.34 10.75
C SER A 210 22.33 -4.54 10.33
N LYS A 211 22.74 -5.79 10.10
CA LYS A 211 24.07 -6.18 9.60
C LYS A 211 24.11 -6.37 8.09
N ALA A 212 22.95 -6.42 7.44
CA ALA A 212 22.86 -6.82 6.05
C ALA A 212 23.31 -5.68 5.11
N PRO A 213 24.15 -5.98 4.11
CA PRO A 213 24.51 -4.99 3.11
C PRO A 213 23.30 -4.67 2.23
N ILE A 214 22.96 -3.40 2.10
CA ILE A 214 21.95 -2.92 1.16
C ILE A 214 22.60 -2.92 -0.23
N LYS A 215 22.14 -3.80 -1.12
CA LYS A 215 22.68 -3.90 -2.49
C LYS A 215 22.24 -2.72 -3.34
N ASP A 216 20.97 -2.36 -3.23
CA ASP A 216 20.36 -1.30 -4.03
C ASP A 216 19.20 -0.63 -3.28
N LYS A 217 18.93 0.63 -3.62
CA LYS A 217 17.86 1.47 -3.11
C LYS A 217 17.05 1.97 -4.30
N SER A 218 15.78 1.59 -4.39
CA SER A 218 14.90 2.06 -5.48
C SER A 218 13.64 2.75 -4.96
N TYR A 219 13.12 3.68 -5.78
CA TYR A 219 11.71 4.03 -5.78
C TYR A 219 11.00 3.06 -6.72
N PRO A 220 9.76 2.61 -6.45
CA PRO A 220 9.09 1.63 -7.28
C PRO A 220 8.55 2.34 -8.52
N ASN A 221 9.26 2.28 -9.65
CA ASN A 221 8.63 2.38 -10.98
C ASN A 221 7.86 1.11 -11.25
N ASP A 222 8.45 0.01 -10.82
CA ASP A 222 7.91 -1.31 -10.99
C ASP A 222 7.27 -1.64 -9.65
N ILE A 223 5.98 -1.31 -9.53
CA ILE A 223 5.10 -2.23 -8.82
C ILE A 223 5.50 -3.60 -9.36
N ILE A 224 6.06 -4.43 -8.50
CA ILE A 224 6.48 -5.79 -8.81
C ILE A 224 5.20 -6.51 -9.23
N ARG A 225 4.84 -6.37 -10.49
CA ARG A 225 3.76 -7.08 -11.14
C ARG A 225 4.40 -8.37 -11.58
N PHE A 226 4.48 -9.31 -10.66
CA PHE A 226 4.71 -10.67 -11.06
C PHE A 226 3.61 -11.00 -12.09
N LYS A 227 4.00 -11.40 -13.30
CA LYS A 227 3.04 -11.89 -14.30
C LYS A 227 2.25 -13.08 -13.77
N GLU A 228 2.87 -13.84 -12.87
CA GLU A 228 2.34 -15.01 -12.18
C GLU A 228 2.43 -14.80 -10.66
N LYS A 229 1.68 -15.52 -9.83
CA LYS A 229 1.70 -15.27 -8.37
C LYS A 229 2.75 -16.16 -7.72
N PRO A 230 3.91 -15.64 -7.24
CA PRO A 230 4.92 -16.47 -6.59
C PRO A 230 4.45 -16.94 -5.21
N GLU A 231 5.05 -18.01 -4.69
CA GLU A 231 4.98 -18.32 -3.26
C GLU A 231 5.79 -17.28 -2.48
N TYR A 232 5.13 -16.48 -1.64
CA TYR A 232 5.80 -15.42 -0.89
C TYR A 232 5.28 -15.30 0.54
N ILE A 233 6.15 -14.78 1.40
CA ILE A 233 5.82 -14.35 2.75
C ILE A 233 6.22 -12.90 2.95
N SER A 234 5.43 -12.19 3.76
CA SER A 234 5.78 -10.86 4.24
C SER A 234 5.46 -10.68 5.71
N PHE A 235 6.25 -9.83 6.35
CA PHE A 235 6.00 -9.32 7.69
C PHE A 235 5.92 -7.79 7.59
N THR A 236 4.78 -7.22 7.96
CA THR A 236 4.57 -5.77 8.01
C THR A 236 4.47 -5.32 9.46
N TRP A 237 4.99 -4.14 9.79
CA TRP A 237 4.86 -3.57 11.12
C TRP A 237 4.80 -2.04 11.10
N GLN A 238 4.29 -1.49 12.19
CA GLN A 238 4.24 -0.06 12.47
C GLN A 238 4.67 0.19 13.92
N TYR A 239 5.29 1.34 14.16
CA TYR A 239 5.64 1.79 15.51
C TYR A 239 4.55 2.70 16.10
N LYS A 240 4.38 2.65 17.42
CA LYS A 240 3.55 3.61 18.17
C LYS A 240 3.96 5.04 17.80
N ASN A 241 2.96 5.89 17.55
CA ASN A 241 3.14 7.30 17.15
C ASN A 241 3.96 7.50 15.86
N ASN A 242 4.11 6.48 15.01
CA ASN A 242 4.79 6.58 13.74
C ASN A 242 3.83 6.28 12.58
N SER A 243 3.78 7.13 11.57
CA SER A 243 2.94 6.95 10.37
C SER A 243 3.65 6.17 9.24
N ILE A 244 4.88 5.71 9.49
CA ILE A 244 5.66 4.91 8.56
C ILE A 244 5.29 3.44 8.73
N PHE A 245 4.94 2.81 7.61
CA PHE A 245 4.80 1.37 7.48
C PHE A 245 6.12 0.78 7.02
N TYR A 246 6.46 -0.33 7.64
CA TYR A 246 7.61 -1.13 7.28
C TYR A 246 7.14 -2.49 6.81
N LYS A 247 7.83 -3.05 5.83
CA LYS A 247 7.58 -4.39 5.31
C LYS A 247 8.90 -5.06 5.02
N ILE A 248 9.00 -6.32 5.37
CA ILE A 248 9.96 -7.25 4.82
C ILE A 248 9.19 -8.31 4.04
N GLN A 249 9.65 -8.67 2.85
CA GLN A 249 9.05 -9.71 2.03
C GLN A 249 10.10 -10.51 1.26
N MET A 250 9.78 -11.78 0.99
CA MET A 250 10.59 -12.62 0.12
C MET A 250 9.72 -13.64 -0.61
N ILE A 251 10.13 -14.00 -1.82
CA ILE A 251 9.69 -15.24 -2.47
C ILE A 251 10.30 -16.40 -1.69
N ILE A 252 9.54 -17.46 -1.40
CA ILE A 252 10.06 -18.60 -0.63
C ILE A 252 10.75 -19.57 -1.58
N ASN A 253 10.03 -20.02 -2.60
CA ASN A 253 10.50 -20.98 -3.60
C ASN A 253 10.32 -20.40 -4.99
N LYS A 254 11.35 -20.56 -5.82
CA LYS A 254 11.27 -20.22 -7.23
C LYS A 254 10.41 -21.23 -7.96
N GLU A 255 9.38 -20.78 -8.65
CA GLU A 255 8.60 -21.64 -9.54
C GLU A 255 9.44 -22.08 -10.75
N LYS A 256 9.34 -23.35 -11.12
CA LYS A 256 10.06 -23.89 -12.27
C LYS A 256 9.50 -23.23 -13.55
N ASP A 257 10.40 -22.77 -14.41
CA ASP A 257 10.08 -22.15 -15.70
C ASP A 257 9.35 -20.78 -15.59
N VAL A 258 9.29 -20.19 -14.39
CA VAL A 258 8.75 -18.83 -14.16
C VAL A 258 9.90 -17.84 -13.95
N ASP A 259 9.81 -16.70 -14.65
CA ASP A 259 10.73 -15.59 -14.46
C ASP A 259 10.36 -14.77 -13.22
N GLU A 260 11.08 -15.02 -12.13
CA GLU A 260 10.95 -14.34 -10.86
C GLU A 260 12.24 -13.56 -10.53
N PRO A 261 12.45 -12.38 -11.14
CA PRO A 261 13.71 -11.63 -11.04
C PRO A 261 14.02 -11.16 -9.61
N LEU A 262 13.05 -11.26 -8.70
CA LEU A 262 13.20 -10.88 -7.30
C LEU A 262 13.40 -12.06 -6.35
N ASN A 263 13.46 -13.29 -6.88
CA ASN A 263 13.67 -14.46 -6.06
C ASN A 263 15.01 -14.41 -5.32
N ASP A 264 16.02 -13.71 -5.82
CA ASP A 264 17.34 -13.66 -5.16
C ASP A 264 17.40 -12.67 -4.01
N PHE A 265 16.29 -11.95 -3.74
CA PHE A 265 16.25 -10.87 -2.77
C PHE A 265 15.26 -11.10 -1.63
N VAL A 266 15.64 -10.58 -0.47
CA VAL A 266 14.74 -10.12 0.57
C VAL A 266 14.55 -8.63 0.37
N ILE A 267 13.30 -8.20 0.29
CA ILE A 267 12.93 -6.82 0.01
C ILE A 267 12.44 -6.20 1.29
N VAL A 268 13.10 -5.13 1.73
CA VAL A 268 12.63 -4.30 2.82
C VAL A 268 12.06 -3.03 2.23
N SER A 269 10.90 -2.57 2.69
CA SER A 269 10.31 -1.33 2.20
C SER A 269 9.76 -0.47 3.32
N THR A 270 9.89 0.84 3.15
CA THR A 270 9.33 1.84 4.05
C THR A 270 8.41 2.78 3.29
N SER A 271 7.17 2.94 3.74
CA SER A 271 6.23 3.90 3.15
C SER A 271 5.60 4.78 4.21
N LYS A 272 5.54 6.08 3.93
CA LYS A 272 4.67 7.02 4.65
C LYS A 272 3.36 7.09 3.86
N PHE A 273 2.22 7.13 4.55
CA PHE A 273 0.87 7.26 3.98
C PHE A 273 0.84 7.97 2.61
N ALA A 274 0.36 7.29 1.57
CA ALA A 274 0.26 7.75 0.17
C ALA A 274 1.57 8.00 -0.61
N ASN A 275 2.75 7.89 0.00
CA ASN A 275 4.03 7.97 -0.72
C ASN A 275 4.42 6.61 -1.31
N GLN A 276 5.13 6.65 -2.44
CA GLN A 276 5.80 5.47 -2.99
C GLN A 276 6.76 4.88 -1.95
N PRO A 277 6.72 3.56 -1.68
CA PRO A 277 7.64 2.95 -0.74
C PRO A 277 9.09 3.13 -1.19
N THR A 278 9.99 3.48 -0.28
CA THR A 278 11.42 3.29 -0.50
C THR A 278 11.71 1.80 -0.37
N ILE A 279 12.37 1.21 -1.36
CA ILE A 279 12.67 -0.22 -1.42
C ILE A 279 14.17 -0.43 -1.24
N TYR A 280 14.52 -1.40 -0.41
CA TYR A 280 15.88 -1.82 -0.13
C TYR A 280 16.01 -3.31 -0.49
N TYR A 281 16.95 -3.62 -1.39
CA TYR A 281 17.20 -5.00 -1.81
C TYR A 281 18.37 -5.57 -1.02
N VAL A 282 18.15 -6.74 -0.43
CA VAL A 282 19.16 -7.50 0.31
C VAL A 282 19.26 -8.89 -0.30
N GLU A 283 20.47 -9.31 -0.70
CA GLU A 283 20.66 -10.61 -1.36
C GLU A 283 20.46 -11.76 -0.36
N LYS A 284 19.59 -12.72 -0.70
CA LYS A 284 19.27 -13.87 0.17
C LYS A 284 20.52 -14.63 0.62
N ASN A 285 21.49 -14.82 -0.27
CA ASN A 285 22.73 -15.54 0.00
C ASN A 285 23.63 -14.86 1.05
N LYS A 286 23.38 -13.59 1.41
CA LYS A 286 24.09 -12.86 2.47
C LYS A 286 23.37 -12.90 3.81
N ILE A 287 22.13 -13.39 3.86
CA ILE A 287 21.24 -13.31 5.03
C ILE A 287 20.46 -14.62 5.27
N ASN A 288 21.16 -15.75 5.24
CA ASN A 288 20.54 -17.08 5.42
C ASN A 288 19.67 -17.22 6.68
N LYS A 289 20.02 -16.53 7.77
CA LYS A 289 19.22 -16.53 9.01
C LYS A 289 17.86 -15.84 8.83
N ILE A 290 17.81 -14.74 8.07
CA ILE A 290 16.55 -14.04 7.76
C ILE A 290 15.67 -14.92 6.88
N VAL A 291 16.26 -15.54 5.86
CA VAL A 291 15.55 -16.49 4.98
C VAL A 291 14.96 -17.62 5.80
N LYS A 292 15.77 -18.27 6.65
CA LYS A 292 15.31 -19.34 7.54
C LYS A 292 14.17 -18.89 8.46
N SER A 293 14.29 -17.74 9.14
CA SER A 293 13.24 -17.25 10.04
C SER A 293 11.93 -16.98 9.31
N LEU A 294 11.97 -16.38 8.12
CA LEU A 294 10.77 -16.13 7.32
C LEU A 294 10.15 -17.45 6.82
N THR A 295 10.94 -18.42 6.36
CA THR A 295 10.44 -19.75 6.00
C THR A 295 9.85 -20.51 7.20
N GLU A 296 10.41 -20.37 8.39
CA GLU A 296 9.82 -20.98 9.60
C GLU A 296 8.48 -20.35 9.95
N LEU A 297 8.33 -19.03 9.81
CA LEU A 297 7.06 -18.34 10.01
C LEU A 297 6.00 -18.76 8.97
N SER A 298 6.40 -19.06 7.74
CA SER A 298 5.46 -19.55 6.71
C SER A 298 4.95 -20.96 7.00
N ASN A 299 5.74 -21.78 7.71
CA ASN A 299 5.40 -23.16 8.03
C ASN A 299 4.84 -23.36 9.45
N LYS A 300 4.82 -22.32 10.29
CA LYS A 300 4.25 -22.38 11.64
C LYS A 300 2.74 -22.64 11.56
N ASP A 301 2.24 -23.56 12.38
CA ASP A 301 0.80 -23.72 12.56
C ASP A 301 0.29 -22.64 13.54
N TRP A 302 -0.53 -21.74 13.00
CA TRP A 302 -1.11 -20.62 13.76
C TRP A 302 -2.45 -20.97 14.41
N LYS A 303 -2.96 -22.20 14.26
CA LYS A 303 -4.17 -22.71 14.92
C LYS A 303 -5.37 -21.75 14.78
N GLU A 304 -5.88 -21.22 15.89
CA GLU A 304 -7.03 -20.31 15.91
C GLU A 304 -6.69 -18.86 15.57
N TYR A 305 -5.40 -18.53 15.41
CA TYR A 305 -4.93 -17.17 15.15
C TYR A 305 -4.97 -16.76 13.67
N TYR A 306 -5.34 -17.68 12.77
CA TYR A 306 -5.56 -17.34 11.38
C TYR A 306 -6.70 -16.31 11.24
N GLU A 307 -6.44 -15.26 10.46
CA GLU A 307 -7.49 -14.32 10.07
C GLU A 307 -8.55 -15.03 9.23
N LYS A 308 -9.83 -14.83 9.54
CA LYS A 308 -10.96 -15.39 8.76
C LYS A 308 -10.95 -14.94 7.30
N ARG A 309 -10.37 -13.78 7.02
CA ARG A 309 -10.25 -13.16 5.71
C ARG A 309 -8.84 -12.57 5.57
N PRO A 310 -7.86 -13.39 5.16
CA PRO A 310 -6.47 -12.99 5.03
C PRO A 310 -6.22 -12.06 3.84
#